data_AF-W7PNP1-F1
#
_entry.id   AF-W7PNP1-F1
#
_cell.length_a   1.000
_cell.length_b   1.000
_cell.length_c   1.000
_cell.angle_alpha   90.00
_cell.angle_beta   90.00
_cell.angle_gamma   90.00
#
_symmetry.space_group_name_H-M   'P 1'
#
loop_
_entity.id
_entity.type
_entity.pdbx_description
1 polymer ?
#
loop_
_entity_poly.entity_id
_entity_poly.type
_entity_poly.pdbx_seq_one_letter_code
_entity_poly.pdbx_strand_id
1 'polypeptide(L)' 'MSIGWAAVVLVGVGGAVGGMVRLAVSRLLARWLGTGFPWGTLAVNLSGAFLAGWIAGRLGVPQSLDLSSAWLG' A
#
# COMPACT_ATOMS: atom_id res chain seq x y z
N MET A 1 19.38 -15.05 0.39
CA MET A 1 18.10 -15.14 -0.36
C MET A 1 18.28 -14.38 -1.66
N SER A 2 18.32 -15.05 -2.81
CA SER A 2 18.39 -14.36 -4.10
C SER A 2 17.00 -13.84 -4.48
N ILE A 3 16.89 -12.56 -4.84
CA ILE A 3 15.66 -12.01 -5.39
C ILE A 3 15.54 -12.56 -6.82
N GLY A 4 14.56 -13.43 -7.06
CA GLY A 4 14.31 -13.97 -8.39
C GLY A 4 13.73 -12.90 -9.32
N TRP A 5 14.03 -12.98 -10.61
CA TRP A 5 13.49 -12.06 -11.62
C TRP A 5 11.95 -12.00 -11.63
N ALA A 6 11.28 -13.11 -11.34
CA ALA A 6 9.83 -13.15 -11.19
C ALA A 6 9.33 -12.22 -10.08
N ALA A 7 10.04 -12.15 -8.94
CA ALA A 7 9.69 -11.25 -7.84
C ALA A 7 9.83 -9.78 -8.26
N VAL A 8 10.89 -9.44 -9.00
CA VAL A 8 11.11 -8.09 -9.55
C VAL A 8 9.95 -7.69 -10.47
N VAL A 9 9.55 -8.58 -11.38
CA VAL A 9 8.42 -8.33 -12.29
C VAL A 9 7.12 -8.14 -11.52
N LEU A 10 6.83 -8.99 -10.53
CA LEU A 10 5.62 -8.88 -9.72
C LEU A 10 5.57 -7.56 -8.94
N VAL A 11 6.69 -7.15 -8.33
CA VAL A 11 6.80 -5.85 -7.64
C VAL A 11 6.60 -4.70 -8.62
N GLY A 12 7.21 -4.77 -9.81
CA GLY A 12 7.07 -3.75 -10.85
C GLY A 12 5.62 -3.59 -11.33
N VAL A 13 4.94 -4.71 -11.63
CA VAL A 13 3.53 -4.71 -12.03
C VAL A 13 2.63 -4.19 -10.91
N GLY A 14 2.84 -4.65 -9.68
CA GLY A 14 2.09 -4.17 -8.51
C GLY A 14 2.27 -2.67 -8.28
N GLY A 15 3.50 -2.17 -8.40
CA GLY A 15 3.82 -0.74 -8.30
C GLY A 15 3.19 0.09 -9.41
N ALA A 16 3.22 -0.39 -10.65
CA ALA A 16 2.58 0.28 -11.79
C ALA A 16 1.06 0.39 -11.59
N VAL A 17 0.39 -0.73 -11.27
CA VAL A 17 -1.05 -0.75 -11.02
C VAL A 17 -1.41 0.14 -9.83
N GLY A 18 -0.71 0.02 -8.71
CA GLY A 18 -0.94 0.86 -7.52
C GLY A 18 -0.72 2.35 -7.78
N GLY A 19 0.32 2.69 -8.55
CA GLY A 19 0.61 4.07 -8.95
C GLY A 19 -0.50 4.67 -9.82
N MET A 20 -1.03 3.90 -10.78
CA MET A 20 -2.13 4.33 -11.64
C MET A 20 -3.43 4.52 -10.84
N VAL A 21 -3.75 3.60 -9.92
CA VAL A 21 -4.89 3.74 -9.01
C VAL A 21 -4.74 4.99 -8.15
N ARG A 22 -3.56 5.23 -7.57
CA ARG A 22 -3.27 6.43 -6.77
C ARG A 22 -3.55 7.70 -7.56
N LEU A 23 -3.10 7.76 -8.82
CA LEU A 23 -3.30 8.91 -9.69
C LEU A 23 -4.78 9.12 -10.01
N ALA A 24 -5.49 8.06 -10.38
CA ALA A 24 -6.92 8.11 -10.72
C ALA A 24 -7.77 8.56 -9.52
N VAL A 25 -7.58 7.94 -8.35
CA VAL A 25 -8.31 8.27 -7.12
C VAL A 25 -8.00 9.70 -6.67
N SER A 26 -6.73 10.13 -6.75
CA SER A 26 -6.35 11.50 -6.39
C SER A 26 -7.07 12.53 -7.24
N ARG A 27 -7.13 12.30 -8.56
CA ARG A 27 -7.84 13.21 -9.48
C ARG A 27 -9.36 13.17 -9.26
N LEU A 28 -9.93 11.99 -9.02
CA LEU A 28 -11.36 11.84 -8.80
C LEU A 28 -11.81 12.56 -7.53
N LEU A 29 -11.10 12.34 -6.41
CA LEU A 29 -11.44 12.96 -5.13
C LEU A 29 -11.15 14.46 -5.12
N ALA A 30 -10.12 14.93 -5.83
CA ALA A 30 -9.91 16.37 -6.00
C ALA A 30 -11.10 17.03 -6.74
N ARG A 31 -11.73 16.34 -7.70
CA ARG A 31 -12.91 16.84 -8.42
C ARG A 31 -14.18 16.80 -7.57
N TRP A 32 -14.34 15.82 -6.70
CA TRP A 32 -15.57 15.63 -5.92
C TRP A 32 -15.57 16.36 -4.58
N LEU A 33 -14.42 16.38 -3.91
CA LEU A 33 -14.26 16.90 -2.54
C LEU A 33 -13.41 18.18 -2.49
N GLY A 34 -12.93 18.65 -3.65
CA GLY A 34 -12.06 19.81 -3.76
C GLY A 34 -10.61 19.53 -3.35
N THR A 35 -9.80 20.60 -3.31
CA THR A 35 -8.36 20.54 -3.05
C THR A 35 -7.96 21.10 -1.68
N GLY A 36 -8.91 21.45 -0.82
CA GLY A 36 -8.64 21.98 0.52
C GLY A 36 -8.04 20.96 1.49
N PHE A 37 -8.17 19.67 1.19
CA PHE A 37 -7.59 18.56 1.95
C PHE A 37 -7.14 17.43 1.00
N PRO A 38 -6.06 16.69 1.29
CA PRO A 38 -5.54 15.65 0.41
C PRO A 38 -6.34 14.33 0.50
N TRP A 39 -7.63 14.38 0.15
CA TRP A 39 -8.55 13.24 0.17
C TRP A 39 -8.05 12.05 -0.64
N GLY A 40 -7.46 12.31 -1.81
CA GLY A 40 -6.81 11.31 -2.66
C GLY A 40 -5.74 10.51 -1.93
N THR A 41 -4.80 11.23 -1.32
CA THR A 41 -3.71 10.63 -0.56
C THR A 41 -4.22 9.85 0.63
N LEU A 42 -5.17 10.40 1.40
CA LEU A 42 -5.77 9.71 2.54
C LEU A 42 -6.44 8.38 2.12
N ALA A 43 -7.30 8.42 1.11
CA ALA A 43 -8.05 7.26 0.66
C ALA A 43 -7.14 6.12 0.18
N VAL A 44 -6.11 6.45 -0.61
CA VAL A 44 -5.18 5.44 -1.14
C VAL A 44 -4.31 4.84 -0.03
N ASN A 45 -3.85 5.64 0.93
CA ASN A 45 -3.06 5.11 2.06
C ASN A 45 -3.90 4.22 2.97
N LEU A 46 -5.11 4.65 3.34
CA LEU A 46 -5.96 3.89 4.25
C LEU A 46 -6.40 2.57 3.62
N SER A 47 -6.81 2.58 2.35
CA SER A 47 -7.16 1.37 1.61
C SER A 47 -5.95 0.45 1.39
N GLY A 48 -4.79 1.02 1.06
CA GLY A 48 -3.55 0.26 0.88
C GLY A 48 -3.07 -0.42 2.17
N ALA A 49 -3.07 0.29 3.30
CA ALA A 49 -2.70 -0.26 4.60
C ALA A 49 -3.68 -1.37 5.05
N PHE A 50 -4.99 -1.15 4.86
CA PHE A 50 -5.99 -2.16 5.16
C PHE A 50 -5.81 -3.42 4.30
N LEU A 51 -5.61 -3.27 2.98
CA LEU A 51 -5.38 -4.38 2.06
C LEU A 51 -4.10 -5.16 2.41
N ALA A 52 -3.01 -4.45 2.68
CA ALA A 52 -1.75 -5.07 3.09
C ALA A 52 -1.90 -5.85 4.40
N GLY A 53 -2.56 -5.27 5.41
CA GLY A 53 -2.85 -5.93 6.68
C GLY A 53 -3.74 -7.16 6.51
N TRP A 54 -4.77 -7.09 5.66
CA TRP A 54 -5.65 -8.22 5.38
C TRP A 54 -4.92 -9.36 4.67
N ILE A 55 -4.08 -9.05 3.67
CA ILE A 55 -3.25 -10.04 2.97
C ILE A 55 -2.25 -10.67 3.95
N ALA A 56 -1.57 -9.88 4.77
CA ALA A 56 -0.63 -10.38 5.76
C ALA A 56 -1.32 -11.31 6.77
N GLY A 57 -2.50 -10.94 7.26
CA GLY A 57 -3.30 -11.78 8.14
C GLY A 57 -3.72 -13.11 7.50
N ARG A 58 -4.05 -13.12 6.19
CA ARG A 58 -4.41 -14.32 5.43
C ARG A 58 -3.22 -15.24 5.14
N LEU A 59 -2.05 -14.67 4.84
CA LEU A 59 -0.84 -15.42 4.51
C LEU A 59 -0.07 -15.90 5.74
N GLY A 60 -0.46 -15.44 6.94
CA GLY A 60 0.21 -15.76 8.20
C GLY A 60 1.27 -14.71 8.51
N VAL A 61 0.99 -13.89 9.51
CA VAL A 61 1.97 -12.95 10.09
C VAL A 61 2.94 -13.77 10.94
N PRO A 62 4.27 -13.68 10.71
CA PRO A 62 5.25 -14.30 11.60
C PRO A 62 5.00 -13.88 13.05
N GLN A 63 4.82 -14.84 13.96
CA GLN A 63 4.57 -14.54 15.38
C GLN A 63 5.75 -13.82 16.07
N SER A 64 6.91 -13.78 15.41
CA SER A 64 8.09 -13.05 15.83
C SER A 64 8.10 -11.58 15.40
N LEU A 65 7.04 -11.07 14.75
CA LEU A 65 6.88 -9.63 14.54
C LEU A 65 6.62 -8.95 15.89
N ASP A 66 7.70 -8.77 16.64
CA ASP A 66 7.72 -7.94 17.83
C ASP A 66 7.65 -6.48 17.38
N LEU A 67 6.44 -5.92 17.44
CA LEU A 67 6.19 -4.52 17.09
C LEU A 67 7.02 -3.57 17.97
N SER A 68 7.40 -3.97 19.19
CA SER A 68 8.25 -3.14 20.05
C SER A 68 9.64 -2.96 19.43
N SER A 69 10.23 -4.02 18.86
CA SER A 69 11.50 -3.93 18.12
C SER A 69 11.40 -3.16 16.80
N ALA A 70 10.23 -3.16 16.15
CA ALA A 70 10.03 -2.48 14.87
C ALA A 70 9.86 -0.95 14.99
N TRP A 71 9.39 -0.47 16.15
CA TRP A 71 9.12 0.95 16.40
C TRP A 71 10.06 1.59 17.43
N LEU A 72 10.67 0.82 18.34
CA LEU A 72 11.56 1.31 19.42
C LEU A 72 13.04 0.95 19.22
N GLY A 73 13.40 0.47 18.02
CA GLY A 73 14.78 0.15 17.62
C GLY A 73 15.50 1.29 16.92
#